data_AF-R7S6W0-F1
#
_entry.id   AF-R7S6W0-F1
#
_cell.length_a   1.000
_cell.length_b   1.000
_cell.length_c   1.000
_cell.angle_alpha   90.00
_cell.angle_beta   90.00
_cell.angle_gamma   90.00
#
_symmetry.space_group_name_H-M   'P 1'
#
loop_
_entity.id
_entity.type
_entity.pdbx_description
1 polymer ?
#
loop_
_entity_poly.entity_id
_entity_poly.type
_entity_poly.pdbx_seq_one_letter_code
_entity_poly.pdbx_strand_id
1 'polypeptide(L)'
;MTDPAGRSAPGEINELLIWEQPHPLVFAEYEYRATRSMATLEKWHDVVHATADWMAVYAHRNASTGFFDLGPPMYVVSEDTSPNVTRNPAFELAYWRFGLDHASTWMERMGEAVPAEWTEVKDNLAPLPIEDELYAVYEGIPSDFWDTPTFTNDHPAMVGLYGWLPQTANVSLTMAKATAEKIWTSWNISNCWGWDFPMLAMSAARNGETEKAIEWLLHPLFEFDDVGMPVGGVRVPTPYFPGSGSLLYAMAMMAEGWDGSKGTAPGFPKAGWEVRTEGMSKAM
;
A
#
# COMPACT_ATOMS: atom_id res chain seq x y z
N MET A 1 2.99 -2.53 -15.95
CA MET A 1 3.35 -1.20 -16.51
C MET A 1 2.87 -1.05 -17.95
N THR A 2 2.36 0.12 -18.32
CA THR A 2 1.90 0.45 -19.69
C THR A 2 2.65 1.64 -20.28
N ASP A 3 2.74 1.71 -21.61
CA ASP A 3 3.22 2.89 -22.32
C ASP A 3 2.13 3.99 -22.38
N PRO A 4 2.44 5.23 -22.82
CA PRO A 4 1.45 6.29 -22.96
C PRO A 4 0.29 5.99 -23.93
N ALA A 5 0.39 4.93 -24.74
CA ALA A 5 -0.70 4.46 -25.61
C ALA A 5 -1.59 3.41 -24.92
N GLY A 6 -1.30 3.07 -23.66
CA GLY A 6 -2.02 2.07 -22.88
C GLY A 6 -1.64 0.63 -23.20
N ARG A 7 -0.58 0.39 -23.98
CA ARG A 7 -0.12 -0.97 -24.29
C ARG A 7 0.75 -1.48 -23.15
N SER A 8 0.63 -2.76 -22.82
CA SER A 8 1.52 -3.40 -21.86
C SER A 8 2.98 -3.24 -22.32
N ALA A 9 3.82 -2.72 -21.42
CA ALA A 9 5.25 -2.65 -21.63
C ALA A 9 5.86 -4.05 -21.46
N PRO A 10 7.04 -4.34 -22.05
CA PRO A 10 7.69 -5.63 -21.87
C PRO A 10 7.84 -6.00 -20.39
N GLY A 11 7.36 -7.19 -20.02
CA GLY A 11 7.43 -7.76 -18.67
C GLY A 11 6.39 -8.86 -18.50
N GLU A 12 6.78 -9.99 -17.92
CA GLU A 12 5.97 -11.22 -17.89
C GLU A 12 4.89 -11.22 -16.79
N ILE A 13 4.96 -10.28 -15.85
CA ILE A 13 4.10 -10.24 -14.66
C ILE A 13 3.15 -9.02 -14.63
N ASN A 14 3.32 -8.08 -15.56
CA ASN A 14 2.67 -6.76 -15.51
C ASN A 14 1.14 -6.83 -15.48
N GLU A 15 0.55 -7.73 -16.27
CA GLU A 15 -0.89 -7.96 -16.34
C GLU A 15 -1.47 -8.78 -15.18
N LEU A 16 -0.60 -9.28 -14.30
CA LEU A 16 -0.96 -10.12 -13.16
C LEU A 16 -0.83 -9.37 -11.82
N LEU A 17 -0.21 -8.20 -11.82
CA LEU A 17 -0.20 -7.30 -10.66
C LEU A 17 -1.53 -6.56 -10.60
N ILE A 18 -2.20 -6.69 -9.45
CA ILE A 18 -3.52 -6.06 -9.24
C ILE A 18 -3.50 -5.04 -8.11
N TRP A 19 -2.41 -4.97 -7.34
CA TRP A 19 -2.30 -4.10 -6.18
C TRP A 19 -2.34 -2.62 -6.54
N GLU A 20 -1.98 -2.28 -7.79
CA GLU A 20 -2.09 -0.94 -8.34
C GLU A 20 -3.52 -0.55 -8.73
N GLN A 21 -4.45 -1.50 -8.80
CA GLN A 21 -5.82 -1.22 -9.24
C GLN A 21 -6.50 -0.10 -8.43
N PRO A 22 -6.34 0.00 -7.09
CA PRO A 22 -6.95 1.08 -6.32
C PRO A 22 -6.21 2.43 -6.41
N HIS A 23 -5.04 2.51 -7.07
CA HIS A 23 -4.24 3.75 -7.18
C HIS A 23 -5.02 4.96 -7.72
N PRO A 24 -5.86 4.86 -8.77
CA PRO A 24 -6.63 6.00 -9.27
C PRO A 24 -7.55 6.60 -8.20
N LEU A 25 -8.07 5.80 -7.28
CA LEU A 25 -8.93 6.25 -6.18
C LEU A 25 -8.14 7.08 -5.16
N VAL A 26 -6.89 6.70 -4.89
CA VAL A 26 -5.96 7.48 -4.05
C VAL A 26 -5.62 8.82 -4.70
N PHE A 27 -5.35 8.84 -6.01
CA PHE A 27 -5.06 10.08 -6.72
C PHE A 27 -6.25 11.02 -6.77
N ALA A 28 -7.45 10.48 -7.04
CA ALA A 28 -8.69 11.23 -7.01
C ALA A 28 -8.92 11.86 -5.62
N GLU A 29 -8.74 11.08 -4.55
CA GLU A 29 -8.90 11.58 -3.18
C GLU A 29 -7.92 12.70 -2.86
N TYR A 30 -6.63 12.57 -3.22
CA TYR A 30 -5.66 13.63 -2.96
C TYR A 30 -5.93 14.92 -3.75
N GLU A 31 -6.34 14.83 -5.02
CA GLU A 31 -6.74 16.02 -5.78
C GLU A 31 -8.00 16.67 -5.18
N TYR A 32 -8.97 15.85 -4.76
CA TYR A 32 -10.16 16.36 -4.07
C TYR A 32 -9.81 17.00 -2.72
N ARG A 33 -8.91 16.42 -1.92
CA ARG A 33 -8.47 17.00 -0.65
C ARG A 33 -7.80 18.37 -0.85
N ALA A 34 -7.03 18.52 -1.92
CA ALA A 34 -6.36 19.78 -2.28
C ALA A 34 -7.33 20.86 -2.79
N THR A 35 -8.40 20.48 -3.50
CA THR A 35 -9.26 21.44 -4.23
C THR A 35 -10.65 21.63 -3.61
N ARG A 36 -11.18 20.58 -2.96
CA ARG A 36 -12.54 20.49 -2.38
C ARG A 36 -13.63 20.94 -3.36
N SER A 37 -13.46 20.65 -4.65
CA SER A 37 -14.28 21.21 -5.71
C SER A 37 -15.15 20.15 -6.38
N MET A 38 -16.37 20.57 -6.77
CA MET A 38 -17.26 19.73 -7.58
C MET A 38 -16.65 19.42 -8.95
N ALA A 39 -15.90 20.36 -9.53
CA ALA A 39 -15.18 20.13 -10.79
C ALA A 39 -14.18 18.96 -10.69
N THR A 40 -13.56 18.76 -9.53
CA THR A 40 -12.68 17.60 -9.27
C THR A 40 -13.49 16.31 -9.17
N LEU A 41 -14.64 16.35 -8.48
CA LEU A 41 -15.56 15.21 -8.39
C LEU A 41 -16.01 14.74 -9.78
N GLU A 42 -16.49 15.68 -10.60
CA GLU A 42 -16.91 15.45 -11.99
C GLU A 42 -15.76 14.93 -12.87
N LYS A 43 -14.55 15.51 -12.73
CA LYS A 43 -13.37 15.10 -13.51
C LYS A 43 -13.01 13.62 -13.31
N TRP A 44 -13.07 13.13 -12.08
CA TRP A 44 -12.66 11.76 -11.74
C TRP A 44 -13.81 10.77 -11.73
N HIS A 45 -15.06 11.23 -11.82
CA HIS A 45 -16.26 10.39 -11.71
C HIS A 45 -16.15 9.09 -12.51
N ASP A 46 -15.91 9.17 -13.81
CA ASP A 46 -15.88 7.99 -14.69
C ASP A 46 -14.71 7.06 -14.35
N VAL A 47 -13.57 7.62 -13.91
CA VAL A 47 -12.39 6.84 -13.50
C VAL A 47 -12.67 6.11 -12.18
N VAL A 48 -13.25 6.79 -11.20
CA VAL A 48 -13.63 6.19 -9.91
C VAL A 48 -14.63 5.06 -10.13
N HIS A 49 -15.68 5.32 -10.91
CA HIS A 49 -16.73 4.34 -11.20
C HIS A 49 -16.16 3.12 -11.94
N ALA A 50 -15.42 3.32 -13.03
CA ALA A 50 -14.85 2.21 -13.80
C ALA A 50 -13.82 1.40 -12.99
N THR A 51 -13.05 2.06 -12.12
CA THR A 51 -12.09 1.39 -11.24
C THR A 51 -12.80 0.50 -10.23
N ALA A 52 -13.83 1.03 -9.56
CA ALA A 52 -14.60 0.30 -8.55
C ALA A 52 -15.45 -0.83 -9.15
N ASP A 53 -16.04 -0.63 -10.32
CA ASP A 53 -16.76 -1.67 -11.05
C ASP A 53 -15.85 -2.85 -11.38
N TRP A 54 -14.66 -2.58 -11.91
CA TRP A 54 -13.71 -3.65 -12.21
C TRP A 54 -13.29 -4.37 -10.94
N MET A 55 -13.00 -3.63 -9.86
CA MET A 55 -12.65 -4.23 -8.55
C MET A 55 -13.74 -5.15 -8.02
N ALA A 56 -15.01 -4.77 -8.19
CA ALA A 56 -16.16 -5.57 -7.76
C ALA A 56 -16.35 -6.83 -8.62
N VAL A 57 -16.15 -6.72 -9.94
CA VAL A 57 -16.27 -7.86 -10.87
C VAL A 57 -15.09 -8.83 -10.78
N TYR A 58 -13.89 -8.33 -10.46
CA TYR A 58 -12.70 -9.15 -10.29
C TYR A 58 -12.80 -10.07 -9.06
N ALA A 59 -13.36 -9.55 -7.96
CA ALA A 59 -13.53 -10.32 -6.74
C ALA A 59 -14.57 -11.44 -6.94
N HIS A 60 -14.15 -12.70 -6.74
CA HIS A 60 -14.99 -13.86 -7.03
C HIS A 60 -15.65 -14.39 -5.77
N ARG A 61 -16.99 -14.53 -5.77
CA ARG A 61 -17.71 -15.10 -4.63
C ARG A 61 -17.45 -16.61 -4.51
N ASN A 62 -16.75 -16.98 -3.45
CA ASN A 62 -16.50 -18.37 -3.09
C ASN A 62 -17.75 -18.99 -2.46
N ALA A 63 -18.37 -19.95 -3.16
CA ALA A 63 -19.60 -20.59 -2.71
C ALA A 63 -19.43 -21.41 -1.42
N SER A 64 -18.21 -21.88 -1.10
CA SER A 64 -17.95 -22.70 0.08
C SER A 64 -17.73 -21.87 1.34
N THR A 65 -17.01 -20.75 1.23
CA THR A 65 -16.72 -19.88 2.39
C THR A 65 -17.74 -18.74 2.54
N GLY A 66 -18.41 -18.36 1.45
CA GLY A 66 -19.32 -17.21 1.39
C GLY A 66 -18.63 -15.86 1.18
N PHE A 67 -17.29 -15.82 1.23
CA PHE A 67 -16.50 -14.61 1.00
C PHE A 67 -16.21 -14.37 -0.49
N PHE A 68 -15.83 -13.14 -0.81
CA PHE A 68 -15.24 -12.78 -2.09
C PHE A 68 -13.72 -12.92 -2.04
N ASP A 69 -13.17 -13.72 -2.94
CA ASP A 69 -11.74 -13.99 -3.05
C ASP A 69 -11.11 -13.09 -4.12
N LEU A 70 -9.91 -12.60 -3.85
CA LEU A 70 -8.98 -12.11 -4.86
C LEU A 70 -8.11 -13.28 -5.27
N GLY A 71 -8.33 -13.83 -6.47
CA GLY A 71 -7.79 -15.14 -6.85
C GLY A 71 -6.89 -15.13 -8.08
N PRO A 72 -6.28 -16.28 -8.40
CA PRO A 72 -5.40 -16.43 -9.54
C PRO A 72 -6.15 -16.29 -10.89
N PRO A 73 -5.44 -15.89 -11.96
CA PRO A 73 -4.00 -15.64 -11.99
C PRO A 73 -3.64 -14.25 -11.44
N MET A 74 -2.74 -14.18 -10.45
CA MET A 74 -2.27 -12.89 -9.90
C MET A 74 -0.92 -12.99 -9.19
N TYR A 75 -0.11 -11.93 -9.25
CA TYR A 75 1.04 -11.72 -8.38
C TYR A 75 0.67 -10.83 -7.21
N VAL A 76 1.33 -11.07 -6.07
CA VAL A 76 1.33 -10.12 -4.95
C VAL A 76 2.33 -8.99 -5.20
N VAL A 77 2.21 -7.90 -4.45
CA VAL A 77 3.20 -6.80 -4.40
C VAL A 77 4.66 -7.29 -4.34
N SER A 78 4.95 -8.38 -3.61
CA SER A 78 6.29 -8.95 -3.47
C SER A 78 6.86 -9.61 -4.74
N GLU A 79 6.04 -9.84 -5.77
CA GLU A 79 6.45 -10.39 -7.08
C GLU A 79 7.12 -11.79 -7.04
N ASP A 80 7.15 -12.46 -5.89
CA ASP A 80 7.91 -13.69 -5.63
C ASP A 80 7.03 -14.93 -5.46
N THR A 81 5.72 -14.80 -5.68
CA THR A 81 4.75 -15.90 -5.52
C THR A 81 4.37 -16.56 -6.85
N SER A 82 3.79 -17.76 -6.80
CA SER A 82 3.29 -18.42 -8.01
C SER A 82 1.92 -17.87 -8.42
N PRO A 83 1.78 -17.28 -9.61
CA PRO A 83 0.55 -16.59 -9.98
C PRO A 83 -0.65 -17.53 -10.14
N ASN A 84 -0.40 -18.82 -10.30
CA ASN A 84 -1.45 -19.83 -10.47
C ASN A 84 -2.08 -20.30 -9.16
N VAL A 85 -1.50 -19.96 -8.02
CA VAL A 85 -1.96 -20.45 -6.69
C VAL A 85 -2.16 -19.32 -5.68
N THR A 86 -1.53 -18.17 -5.88
CA THR A 86 -1.70 -16.99 -5.03
C THR A 86 -3.16 -16.55 -5.02
N ARG A 87 -3.69 -16.39 -3.81
CA ARG A 87 -5.03 -15.86 -3.55
C ARG A 87 -5.06 -15.12 -2.22
N ASN A 88 -6.02 -14.21 -2.09
CA ASN A 88 -6.30 -13.45 -0.89
C ASN A 88 -5.05 -12.86 -0.21
N PRO A 89 -4.20 -12.10 -0.94
CA PRO A 89 -3.05 -11.46 -0.32
C PRO A 89 -3.46 -10.41 0.70
N ALA A 90 -2.72 -10.28 1.80
CA ALA A 90 -3.15 -9.40 2.89
C ALA A 90 -3.23 -7.93 2.45
N PHE A 91 -2.20 -7.41 1.79
CA PHE A 91 -2.14 -6.01 1.42
C PHE A 91 -3.22 -5.65 0.38
N GLU A 92 -3.38 -6.47 -0.65
CA GLU A 92 -4.35 -6.31 -1.73
C GLU A 92 -5.78 -6.38 -1.18
N LEU A 93 -6.07 -7.31 -0.26
CA LEU A 93 -7.36 -7.38 0.41
C LEU A 93 -7.69 -6.12 1.23
N ALA A 94 -6.70 -5.54 1.92
CA ALA A 94 -6.88 -4.30 2.65
C ALA A 94 -7.07 -3.12 1.69
N TYR A 95 -6.28 -3.07 0.62
CA TYR A 95 -6.35 -1.99 -0.37
C TYR A 95 -7.65 -2.04 -1.18
N TRP A 96 -8.18 -3.23 -1.47
CA TRP A 96 -9.49 -3.41 -2.10
C TRP A 96 -10.61 -2.81 -1.27
N ARG A 97 -10.62 -3.09 0.04
CA ARG A 97 -11.59 -2.52 0.97
C ARG A 97 -11.48 -1.01 1.03
N PHE A 98 -10.25 -0.51 1.18
CA PHE A 98 -9.96 0.92 1.19
C PHE A 98 -10.46 1.61 -0.09
N GLY A 99 -10.18 1.02 -1.26
CA GLY A 99 -10.57 1.55 -2.55
C GLY A 99 -12.09 1.60 -2.72
N LEU A 100 -12.78 0.48 -2.50
CA LEU A 100 -14.25 0.44 -2.61
C LEU A 100 -14.92 1.41 -1.62
N ASP A 101 -14.37 1.58 -0.42
CA ASP A 101 -14.86 2.57 0.55
C ASP A 101 -14.70 4.02 0.05
N HIS A 102 -13.57 4.35 -0.56
CA HIS A 102 -13.32 5.67 -1.15
C HIS A 102 -14.18 5.92 -2.38
N ALA A 103 -14.40 4.90 -3.22
CA ALA A 103 -15.30 5.01 -4.36
C ALA A 103 -16.75 5.27 -3.90
N SER A 104 -17.23 4.55 -2.89
CA SER A 104 -18.55 4.80 -2.29
C SER A 104 -18.66 6.22 -1.74
N THR A 105 -17.64 6.66 -1.00
CA THR A 105 -17.56 8.04 -0.47
C THR A 105 -17.58 9.08 -1.61
N TRP A 106 -16.98 8.77 -2.76
CA TRP A 106 -17.01 9.65 -3.93
C TRP A 106 -18.43 9.84 -4.46
N MET A 107 -19.19 8.76 -4.61
CA MET A 107 -20.59 8.81 -5.06
C MET A 107 -21.46 9.60 -4.09
N GLU A 108 -21.29 9.39 -2.79
CA GLU A 108 -22.00 10.14 -1.74
C GLU A 108 -21.73 11.65 -1.85
N ARG A 109 -20.48 12.06 -2.10
CA ARG A 109 -20.11 13.46 -2.30
C ARG A 109 -20.74 14.06 -3.57
N MET A 110 -20.99 13.25 -4.58
CA MET A 110 -21.71 13.64 -5.80
C MET A 110 -23.23 13.61 -5.63
N GLY A 111 -23.75 13.10 -4.51
CA GLY A 111 -25.18 12.95 -4.27
C GLY A 111 -25.79 11.79 -5.06
N GLU A 112 -24.98 10.83 -5.46
CA GLU A 112 -25.36 9.66 -6.25
C GLU A 112 -25.52 8.42 -5.38
N ALA A 113 -26.23 7.41 -5.91
CA ALA A 113 -26.37 6.14 -5.23
C ALA A 113 -25.09 5.32 -5.38
N VAL A 114 -24.61 4.75 -4.27
CA VAL A 114 -23.51 3.78 -4.27
C VAL A 114 -24.01 2.46 -4.88
N PRO A 115 -23.33 1.91 -5.91
CA PRO A 115 -23.64 0.57 -6.43
C PRO A 115 -23.59 -0.50 -5.33
N ALA A 116 -24.61 -1.35 -5.29
CA ALA A 116 -24.78 -2.33 -4.21
C ALA A 116 -23.66 -3.38 -4.21
N GLU A 117 -23.17 -3.74 -5.40
CA GLU A 117 -22.10 -4.69 -5.65
C GLU A 117 -20.79 -4.24 -4.99
N TRP A 118 -20.48 -2.94 -5.02
CA TRP A 118 -19.28 -2.40 -4.37
C TRP A 118 -19.33 -2.62 -2.86
N THR A 119 -20.50 -2.37 -2.26
CA THR A 119 -20.71 -2.57 -0.82
C THR A 119 -20.70 -4.06 -0.48
N GLU A 120 -21.37 -4.90 -1.27
CA GLU A 120 -21.39 -6.34 -1.07
C GLU A 120 -19.98 -6.94 -1.09
N VAL A 121 -19.16 -6.58 -2.09
CA VAL A 121 -17.77 -7.05 -2.17
C VAL A 121 -16.97 -6.51 -0.99
N LYS A 122 -16.97 -5.20 -0.74
CA LYS A 122 -16.19 -4.57 0.35
C LYS A 122 -16.42 -5.26 1.70
N ASP A 123 -17.69 -5.49 2.03
CA ASP A 123 -18.10 -6.02 3.33
C ASP A 123 -17.89 -7.53 3.46
N ASN A 124 -17.77 -8.24 2.33
CA ASN A 124 -17.67 -9.71 2.30
C ASN A 124 -16.37 -10.22 1.62
N LEU A 125 -15.34 -9.40 1.46
CA LEU A 125 -14.01 -9.87 1.05
C LEU A 125 -13.44 -10.87 2.06
N ALA A 126 -12.61 -11.81 1.58
CA ALA A 126 -11.93 -12.81 2.39
C ALA A 126 -11.17 -12.19 3.57
N PRO A 127 -11.12 -12.85 4.74
CA PRO A 127 -10.35 -12.37 5.88
C PRO A 127 -8.87 -12.23 5.53
N LEU A 128 -8.17 -11.33 6.22
CA LEU A 128 -6.71 -11.22 6.03
C LEU A 128 -6.05 -12.53 6.46
N PRO A 129 -5.09 -13.05 5.67
CA PRO A 129 -4.37 -14.26 6.03
C PRO A 129 -3.45 -13.98 7.22
N ILE A 130 -3.46 -14.90 8.19
CA ILE A 130 -2.75 -14.77 9.46
C ILE A 130 -2.02 -16.08 9.74
N GLU A 131 -0.77 -15.98 10.16
CA GLU A 131 0.05 -17.10 10.65
C GLU A 131 0.73 -16.66 11.95
N ASP A 132 0.59 -17.44 13.03
CA ASP A 132 1.18 -17.15 14.35
C ASP A 132 0.97 -15.70 14.84
N GLU A 133 -0.28 -15.21 14.75
CA GLU A 133 -0.67 -13.83 15.13
C GLU A 133 0.03 -12.70 14.33
N LEU A 134 0.64 -13.04 13.19
CA LEU A 134 1.22 -12.10 12.24
C LEU A 134 0.46 -12.14 10.91
N TYR A 135 0.43 -11.04 10.17
CA TYR A 135 -0.15 -11.06 8.83
C TYR A 135 0.73 -11.85 7.87
N ALA A 136 0.13 -12.79 7.15
CA ALA A 136 0.81 -13.56 6.13
C ALA A 136 0.77 -12.86 4.77
N VAL A 137 1.66 -13.24 3.84
CA VAL A 137 1.69 -12.64 2.49
C VAL A 137 0.38 -12.91 1.75
N TYR A 138 -0.05 -14.17 1.73
CA TYR A 138 -1.28 -14.61 1.05
C TYR A 138 -1.91 -15.83 1.73
N GLU A 139 -3.18 -16.10 1.42
CA GLU A 139 -3.90 -17.23 2.01
C GLU A 139 -3.38 -18.58 1.50
N GLY A 140 -3.01 -19.47 2.42
CA GLY A 140 -2.48 -20.79 2.08
C GLY A 140 -1.00 -20.80 1.74
N ILE A 141 -0.28 -19.71 2.06
CA ILE A 141 1.18 -19.73 2.12
C ILE A 141 1.66 -20.78 3.14
N PRO A 142 2.80 -21.48 2.92
CA PRO A 142 3.33 -22.43 3.89
C PRO A 142 3.47 -21.80 5.28
N SER A 143 3.07 -22.52 6.34
CA SER A 143 3.06 -21.98 7.71
C SER A 143 4.47 -21.60 8.21
N ASP A 144 5.52 -22.19 7.64
CA ASP A 144 6.93 -21.90 7.95
C ASP A 144 7.51 -20.75 7.11
N PHE A 145 6.70 -20.02 6.33
CA PHE A 145 7.22 -19.01 5.39
C PHE A 145 8.05 -17.93 6.08
N TRP A 146 7.69 -17.54 7.32
CA TRP A 146 8.43 -16.56 8.11
C TRP A 146 9.88 -16.95 8.42
N ASP A 147 10.20 -18.24 8.32
CA ASP A 147 11.51 -18.80 8.59
C ASP A 147 12.23 -19.26 7.32
N THR A 148 11.63 -19.05 6.14
CA THR A 148 12.20 -19.42 4.84
C THR A 148 12.47 -18.19 3.96
N PRO A 149 13.66 -18.07 3.35
CA PRO A 149 13.97 -16.94 2.47
C PRO A 149 13.11 -16.85 1.21
N THR A 150 12.37 -17.91 0.88
CA THR A 150 11.56 -18.01 -0.35
C THR A 150 10.50 -16.92 -0.45
N PHE A 151 9.89 -16.54 0.67
CA PHE A 151 8.77 -15.58 0.75
C PHE A 151 9.05 -14.41 1.70
N THR A 152 10.28 -14.31 2.20
CA THR A 152 10.75 -13.21 3.06
C THR A 152 11.83 -12.42 2.34
N ASN A 153 11.57 -12.14 1.08
CA ASN A 153 12.45 -11.49 0.14
C ASN A 153 11.70 -10.36 -0.57
N ASP A 154 12.43 -9.49 -1.27
CA ASP A 154 11.80 -8.47 -2.11
C ASP A 154 10.94 -7.48 -1.29
N HIS A 155 9.81 -7.02 -1.81
CA HIS A 155 8.93 -6.05 -1.18
C HIS A 155 8.25 -6.58 0.10
N PRO A 156 8.44 -5.94 1.27
CA PRO A 156 7.78 -6.32 2.51
C PRO A 156 6.33 -5.81 2.59
N ALA A 157 5.46 -6.27 1.70
CA ALA A 157 4.13 -5.71 1.44
C ALA A 157 3.24 -5.51 2.69
N MET A 158 3.35 -6.40 3.69
CA MET A 158 2.52 -6.34 4.90
C MET A 158 2.75 -5.07 5.75
N VAL A 159 3.90 -4.38 5.63
CA VAL A 159 4.08 -3.07 6.30
C VAL A 159 3.16 -1.99 5.72
N GLY A 160 2.66 -2.22 4.49
CA GLY A 160 1.66 -1.37 3.84
C GLY A 160 0.27 -1.44 4.47
N LEU A 161 -0.07 -2.50 5.23
CA LEU A 161 -1.36 -2.66 5.91
C LEU A 161 -1.64 -1.54 6.93
N TYR A 162 -0.58 -1.05 7.55
CA TYR A 162 -0.61 0.12 8.42
C TYR A 162 0.70 0.88 8.28
N GLY A 163 0.74 1.72 7.26
CA GLY A 163 1.92 2.45 6.81
C GLY A 163 1.55 3.25 5.58
N TRP A 164 1.56 2.58 4.43
CA TRP A 164 0.97 3.08 3.18
C TRP A 164 -0.52 3.34 3.33
N LEU A 165 -1.28 2.32 3.76
CA LEU A 165 -2.70 2.46 4.05
C LEU A 165 -2.91 3.02 5.47
N PRO A 166 -3.98 3.81 5.69
CA PRO A 166 -4.51 4.01 7.02
C PRO A 166 -5.09 2.70 7.57
N GLN A 167 -5.47 2.70 8.85
CA GLN A 167 -6.12 1.54 9.44
C GLN A 167 -7.45 1.25 8.73
N THR A 168 -7.53 0.11 8.03
CA THR A 168 -8.79 -0.42 7.51
C THR A 168 -9.53 -1.22 8.59
N ALA A 169 -10.85 -1.40 8.44
CA ALA A 169 -11.71 -1.99 9.47
C ALA A 169 -11.27 -3.38 9.97
N ASN A 170 -10.53 -4.13 9.16
CA ASN A 170 -10.06 -5.49 9.44
C ASN A 170 -8.57 -5.57 9.83
N VAL A 171 -7.89 -4.43 9.97
CA VAL A 171 -6.48 -4.38 10.39
C VAL A 171 -6.39 -4.11 11.91
N SER A 172 -5.79 -5.07 12.61
CA SER A 172 -5.40 -4.98 14.02
C SER A 172 -4.09 -4.22 14.14
N LEU A 173 -4.10 -3.08 14.84
CA LEU A 173 -2.89 -2.27 15.02
C LEU A 173 -1.80 -3.03 15.79
N THR A 174 -2.17 -3.85 16.77
CA THR A 174 -1.22 -4.69 17.51
C THR A 174 -0.53 -5.70 16.59
N MET A 175 -1.29 -6.38 15.73
CA MET A 175 -0.72 -7.35 14.77
C MET A 175 0.08 -6.65 13.67
N ALA A 176 -0.38 -5.48 13.21
CA ALA A 176 0.35 -4.70 12.21
C ALA A 176 1.73 -4.27 12.74
N LYS A 177 1.79 -3.82 14.01
CA LYS A 177 3.05 -3.53 14.70
C LYS A 177 3.93 -4.76 14.83
N ALA A 178 3.39 -5.87 15.34
CA ALA A 178 4.15 -7.12 15.50
C ALA A 178 4.68 -7.65 14.15
N THR A 179 3.88 -7.53 13.09
CA THR A 179 4.27 -7.92 11.72
C THR A 179 5.39 -7.03 11.20
N ALA A 180 5.30 -5.70 11.39
CA ALA A 180 6.37 -4.78 11.01
C ALA A 180 7.68 -5.09 11.75
N GLU A 181 7.63 -5.33 13.06
CA GLU A 181 8.79 -5.69 13.87
C GLU A 181 9.42 -7.03 13.44
N LYS A 182 8.60 -8.04 13.11
CA LYS A 182 9.11 -9.30 12.53
C LYS A 182 9.85 -9.03 11.22
N ILE A 183 9.28 -8.25 10.31
CA ILE A 183 9.90 -7.88 9.03
C ILE A 183 11.26 -7.22 9.24
N TRP A 184 11.42 -6.34 10.22
CA TRP A 184 12.70 -5.67 10.50
C TRP A 184 13.83 -6.63 10.86
N THR A 185 13.50 -7.81 11.39
CA THR A 185 14.48 -8.77 11.91
C THR A 185 14.68 -9.98 11.00
N SER A 186 13.69 -10.36 10.18
CA SER A 186 13.74 -11.58 9.38
C SER A 186 13.67 -11.37 7.88
N TRP A 187 13.23 -10.20 7.40
CA TRP A 187 13.12 -9.95 5.96
C TRP A 187 14.49 -9.73 5.32
N ASN A 188 14.70 -10.24 4.12
CA ASN A 188 15.94 -10.01 3.37
C ASN A 188 15.97 -8.60 2.76
N ILE A 189 16.33 -7.61 3.58
CA ILE A 189 16.41 -6.20 3.20
C ILE A 189 17.42 -5.94 2.06
N SER A 190 18.39 -6.83 1.84
CA SER A 190 19.38 -6.70 0.76
C SER A 190 18.76 -6.72 -0.64
N ASN A 191 17.56 -7.28 -0.76
CA ASN A 191 16.81 -7.37 -2.02
C ASN A 191 15.63 -6.40 -2.09
N CYS A 192 15.49 -5.48 -1.13
CA CYS A 192 14.49 -4.42 -1.22
C CYS A 192 14.81 -3.44 -2.36
N TRP A 193 13.76 -2.86 -2.90
CA TRP A 193 13.79 -1.79 -3.89
C TRP A 193 13.72 -0.44 -3.19
N GLY A 194 14.09 0.63 -3.90
CA GLY A 194 14.18 1.98 -3.31
C GLY A 194 12.90 2.43 -2.59
N TRP A 195 11.71 2.09 -3.09
CA TRP A 195 10.46 2.53 -2.47
C TRP A 195 10.07 1.77 -1.19
N ASP A 196 10.66 0.59 -0.95
CA ASP A 196 10.38 -0.22 0.24
C ASP A 196 10.83 0.50 1.52
N PHE A 197 11.96 1.22 1.47
CA PHE A 197 12.51 1.92 2.63
C PHE A 197 11.57 3.02 3.15
N PRO A 198 11.03 3.93 2.32
CA PRO A 198 9.98 4.83 2.78
C PRO A 198 8.69 4.14 3.21
N MET A 199 8.31 2.99 2.63
CA MET A 199 7.17 2.22 3.13
C MET A 199 7.39 1.65 4.54
N LEU A 200 8.57 1.10 4.79
CA LEU A 200 9.02 0.69 6.13
C LEU A 200 9.01 1.87 7.11
N ALA A 201 9.47 3.04 6.66
CA ALA A 201 9.47 4.26 7.47
C ALA A 201 8.07 4.74 7.84
N MET A 202 7.14 4.78 6.88
CA MET A 202 5.75 5.15 7.14
C MET A 202 5.07 4.19 8.11
N SER A 203 5.33 2.89 8.00
CA SER A 203 4.81 1.91 8.95
C SER A 203 5.39 2.10 10.36
N ALA A 204 6.70 2.28 10.48
CA ALA A 204 7.34 2.57 11.76
C ALA A 204 6.77 3.84 12.40
N ALA A 205 6.60 4.92 11.62
CA ALA A 205 6.04 6.18 12.09
C ALA A 205 4.59 6.01 12.61
N ARG A 206 3.72 5.30 11.89
CA ARG A 206 2.34 5.04 12.35
C ARG A 206 2.28 4.18 13.60
N ASN A 207 3.24 3.27 13.77
CA ASN A 207 3.37 2.40 14.94
C ASN A 207 4.04 3.10 16.15
N GLY A 208 4.41 4.38 16.01
CA GLY A 208 5.04 5.18 17.05
C GLY A 208 6.55 4.95 17.21
N GLU A 209 7.18 4.20 16.30
CA GLU A 209 8.60 3.86 16.29
C GLU A 209 9.37 4.89 15.45
N THR A 210 9.35 6.14 15.91
CA THR A 210 9.80 7.31 15.13
C THR A 210 11.29 7.30 14.81
N GLU A 211 12.11 6.79 15.72
CA GLU A 211 13.55 6.60 15.54
C GLU A 211 13.80 5.57 14.43
N LYS A 212 13.04 4.47 14.46
CA LYS A 212 13.12 3.44 13.43
C LYS A 212 12.68 3.96 12.06
N ALA A 213 11.69 4.85 12.01
CA ALA A 213 11.28 5.50 10.77
C ALA A 213 12.44 6.28 10.13
N ILE A 214 13.19 7.06 10.92
CA ILE A 214 14.38 7.77 10.45
C ILE A 214 15.49 6.80 10.02
N GLU A 215 15.73 5.72 10.78
CA GLU A 215 16.71 4.70 10.39
C GLU A 215 16.43 4.10 9.01
N TRP A 216 15.16 3.84 8.68
CA TRP A 216 14.79 3.30 7.37
C TRP A 216 15.09 4.27 6.23
N LEU A 217 14.87 5.57 6.45
CA LEU A 217 15.11 6.62 5.46
C LEU A 217 16.58 6.96 5.28
N LEU A 218 17.41 6.60 6.26
CA LEU A 218 18.86 6.74 6.23
C LEU A 218 19.56 5.38 6.04
N HIS A 219 18.81 4.35 5.68
CA HIS A 219 19.35 3.01 5.57
C HIS A 219 20.43 2.98 4.48
N PRO A 220 21.59 2.30 4.69
CA PRO A 220 22.70 2.31 3.73
C PRO A 220 22.34 1.80 2.33
N LEU A 221 21.31 0.97 2.21
CA LEU A 221 20.83 0.45 0.92
C LEU A 221 19.80 1.36 0.23
N PHE A 222 19.35 2.41 0.90
CA PHE A 222 18.49 3.44 0.30
C PHE A 222 19.35 4.59 -0.23
N GLU A 223 19.99 4.33 -1.37
CA GLU A 223 21.05 5.17 -1.89
C GLU A 223 20.57 6.21 -2.91
N PHE A 224 21.23 7.37 -2.91
CA PHE A 224 21.12 8.42 -3.92
C PHE A 224 22.52 8.74 -4.43
N ASP A 225 22.66 8.97 -5.73
CA ASP A 225 23.95 9.35 -6.32
C ASP A 225 24.36 10.79 -5.98
N ASP A 226 25.51 11.23 -6.51
CA ASP A 226 26.10 12.55 -6.20
C ASP A 226 25.28 13.74 -6.72
N VAL A 227 24.33 13.52 -7.64
CA VAL A 227 23.39 14.53 -8.12
C VAL A 227 21.98 14.34 -7.53
N GLY A 228 21.80 13.42 -6.59
CA GLY A 228 20.56 13.18 -5.86
C GLY A 228 19.55 12.31 -6.61
N MET A 229 19.98 11.51 -7.58
CA MET A 229 19.11 10.53 -8.24
C MET A 229 18.99 9.25 -7.41
N PRO A 230 17.79 8.69 -7.24
CA PRO A 230 17.62 7.43 -6.51
C PRO A 230 18.28 6.28 -7.26
N VAL A 231 19.17 5.57 -6.57
CA VAL A 231 19.87 4.39 -7.09
C VAL A 231 18.91 3.19 -7.06
N GLY A 232 18.88 2.41 -8.14
CA GLY A 232 17.99 1.25 -8.27
C GLY A 232 18.45 -0.01 -7.51
N GLY A 233 19.55 0.09 -6.76
CA GLY A 233 20.13 -1.01 -5.99
C GLY A 233 20.51 -2.21 -6.86
N VAL A 234 20.27 -3.41 -6.34
CA VAL A 234 20.57 -4.69 -7.02
C VAL A 234 19.43 -5.22 -7.88
N ARG A 235 18.24 -4.58 -7.80
CA ARG A 235 17.00 -5.08 -8.38
C ARG A 235 16.63 -4.39 -9.68
N VAL A 236 16.87 -3.07 -9.77
CA VAL A 236 16.42 -2.25 -10.91
C VAL A 236 17.47 -1.28 -11.42
N PRO A 237 17.38 -0.85 -12.71
CA PRO A 237 18.27 0.16 -13.26
C PRO A 237 18.17 1.52 -12.55
N THR A 238 19.29 2.25 -12.52
CA THR A 238 19.37 3.65 -12.03
C THR A 238 19.16 4.62 -13.19
N PRO A 239 18.40 5.73 -13.04
CA PRO A 239 17.67 6.16 -11.84
C PRO A 239 16.33 5.45 -11.64
N TYR A 240 15.97 5.16 -10.38
CA TYR A 240 14.70 4.53 -10.01
C TYR A 240 13.78 5.47 -9.21
N PHE A 241 13.03 6.30 -9.94
CA PHE A 241 12.21 7.39 -9.38
C PHE A 241 11.15 7.03 -8.33
N PRO A 242 10.60 5.80 -8.26
CA PRO A 242 9.76 5.43 -7.13
C PRO A 242 10.43 5.66 -5.77
N GLY A 243 11.75 5.53 -5.67
CA GLY A 243 12.50 5.82 -4.43
C GLY A 243 12.42 7.29 -4.00
N SER A 244 12.60 8.25 -4.91
CA SER A 244 12.46 9.67 -4.55
C SER A 244 11.01 10.07 -4.32
N GLY A 245 10.06 9.54 -5.10
CA GLY A 245 8.64 9.79 -4.90
C GLY A 245 8.14 9.33 -3.52
N SER A 246 8.51 8.11 -3.12
CA SER A 246 8.11 7.57 -1.83
C SER A 246 8.82 8.25 -0.65
N LEU A 247 10.08 8.69 -0.82
CA LEU A 247 10.78 9.51 0.18
C LEU A 247 10.03 10.82 0.44
N LEU A 248 9.65 11.54 -0.62
CA LEU A 248 8.91 12.80 -0.47
C LEU A 248 7.58 12.59 0.23
N TYR A 249 6.85 11.53 -0.12
CA TYR A 249 5.58 11.19 0.50
C TYR A 249 5.74 10.81 1.98
N ALA A 250 6.71 9.95 2.31
CA ALA A 250 6.99 9.57 3.69
C ALA A 250 7.40 10.79 4.55
N MET A 251 8.15 11.74 4.00
CA MET A 251 8.60 12.91 4.75
C MET A 251 7.44 13.83 5.06
N ALA A 252 6.59 14.09 4.06
CA ALA A 252 5.37 14.86 4.25
C ALA A 252 4.45 14.20 5.27
N MET A 253 4.24 12.88 5.17
CA MET A 253 3.44 12.11 6.11
C MET A 253 4.01 12.15 7.53
N MET A 254 5.33 12.02 7.71
CA MET A 254 5.93 12.07 9.05
C MET A 254 5.90 13.47 9.66
N ALA A 255 6.05 14.51 8.82
CA ALA A 255 6.18 15.89 9.28
C ALA A 255 4.82 16.58 9.52
N GLU A 256 3.83 16.35 8.66
CA GLU A 256 2.48 16.91 8.79
C GLU A 256 1.50 15.92 9.47
N GLY A 257 1.78 14.63 9.34
CA GLY A 257 0.95 13.56 9.88
C GLY A 257 -0.01 12.96 8.86
N TRP A 258 -0.94 12.17 9.37
CA TRP A 258 -1.98 11.45 8.65
C TRP A 258 -3.35 11.69 9.31
N ASP A 259 -4.43 11.21 8.73
CA ASP A 259 -5.76 11.40 9.32
C ASP A 259 -5.83 10.77 10.73
N GLY A 260 -6.36 11.54 11.68
CA GLY A 260 -6.40 11.17 13.10
C GLY A 260 -5.09 11.37 13.88
N SER A 261 -3.96 11.67 13.22
CA SER A 261 -2.71 11.99 13.92
C SER A 261 -2.83 13.28 14.75
N LYS A 262 -2.07 13.35 15.85
CA LYS A 262 -2.06 14.49 16.78
C LYS A 262 -0.64 14.94 17.08
N GLY A 263 -0.47 16.23 17.36
CA GLY A 263 0.82 16.85 17.64
C GLY A 263 1.54 17.32 16.38
N THR A 264 2.64 18.05 16.59
CA THR A 264 3.53 18.52 15.52
C THR A 264 4.48 17.39 15.12
N ALA A 265 4.68 17.17 13.81
CA ALA A 265 5.61 16.18 13.26
C ALA A 265 5.50 14.80 13.94
N PRO A 266 4.30 14.18 13.92
CA PRO A 266 4.03 12.97 14.68
C PRO A 266 4.87 11.75 14.28
N GLY A 267 5.47 11.76 13.08
CA GLY A 267 6.37 10.71 12.62
C GLY A 267 7.84 10.94 12.96
N PHE A 268 8.22 12.08 13.55
CA PHE A 268 9.61 12.38 13.91
C PHE A 268 9.90 12.12 15.40
N PRO A 269 11.14 11.71 15.75
CA PRO A 269 11.55 11.59 17.14
C PRO A 269 11.42 12.91 17.87
N LYS A 270 10.86 12.89 19.10
CA LYS A 270 10.72 14.13 19.89
C LYS A 270 12.05 14.63 20.44
N ALA A 271 12.97 13.72 20.72
CA ALA A 271 14.28 14.06 21.26
C ALA A 271 15.24 14.40 20.12
N GLY A 272 15.83 15.59 20.15
CA GLY A 272 16.88 16.01 19.22
C GLY A 272 16.39 16.57 17.88
N TRP A 273 15.09 16.57 17.60
CA TRP A 273 14.52 17.14 16.37
C TRP A 273 13.64 18.35 16.66
N GLU A 274 13.84 19.42 15.89
CA GLU A 274 12.94 20.57 15.81
C GLU A 274 12.44 20.69 14.37
N VAL A 275 11.28 20.10 14.09
CA VAL A 275 10.72 20.02 12.74
C VAL A 275 9.84 21.24 12.47
N ARG A 276 10.03 21.86 11.31
CA ARG A 276 9.19 22.95 10.79
C ARG A 276 8.74 22.60 9.38
N THR A 277 7.45 22.76 9.13
CA THR A 277 6.82 22.49 7.83
C THR A 277 6.04 23.71 7.37
N GLU A 278 5.86 23.84 6.06
CA GLU A 278 4.93 24.79 5.46
C GLU A 278 4.28 24.16 4.22
N GLY A 279 3.03 24.50 3.96
CA GLY A 279 2.34 24.10 2.72
C GLY A 279 2.11 22.60 2.52
N MET A 280 2.26 21.78 3.57
CA MET A 280 1.98 20.34 3.51
C MET A 280 0.53 20.04 3.92
N SER A 281 0.00 18.94 3.40
CA SER A 281 -1.29 18.38 3.82
C SER A 281 -1.08 17.03 4.46
N LYS A 282 -1.94 16.67 5.42
CA LYS A 282 -1.91 15.36 6.04
C LYS A 282 -2.10 14.25 5.00
N ALA A 283 -1.35 13.17 5.15
CA ALA A 283 -1.66 11.91 4.48
C ALA A 283 -3.04 11.39 4.92
N MET A 284 -3.61 10.46 4.15
CA MET A 284 -4.76 9.66 4.61
C MET A 284 -4.29 8.73 5.74
#